data_AF-A0A5J4UGP9-F1
#
_entry.id   AF-A0A5J4UGP9-F1
#
_cell.length_a   1.000
_cell.length_b   1.000
_cell.length_c   1.000
_cell.angle_alpha   90.00
_cell.angle_beta   90.00
_cell.angle_gamma   90.00
#
_symmetry.space_group_name_H-M   'P 1'
#
loop_
_entity.id
_entity.type
_entity.pdbx_description
1 polymer ?
#
loop_
_entity_poly.entity_id
_entity_poly.type
_entity_poly.pdbx_seq_one_letter_code
_entity_poly.pdbx_strand_id
1 'polypeptide(L)'
;MKGCYSAKNGGGLFMLILSSNINTAVYLSNLYILSCSSEWNGGGIYIDAQVNSTLSLINQFMFDNCKSVGDNFNGGGIYIEMTNPLQGIQMQGNYTFRNCKSDSQGGGMYMTTYQQKPISINCTFLFQYCISRYGGGMLISNSGNGDLTQLGGNFTFENCSAQLFGGGLFIESASNDIIEIDDFIFIECLSDHGGGILLNLVDNSKQIINGGKFINCEASIYGGGISVQLYSNSELVLNNSCYFYKCVCQECGGAIYAYINYSLPFQFKIRDTAIYGCFAEQNSSQTQYHSGFGGGIFLTGTGDYDPSTESLDFRGMNINLNYADNGGQSLYVVMPNLIQWCKSGVAGEYIKGNYSDKYSNFEEIEGISTDQITFNSLSLDSVQQQQAPLQYYWDIICLQNIFM
;
A
#
# COMPACT_ATOMS: atom_id res chain seq x y z
N MET A 1 -18.40 27.37 -0.63
CA MET A 1 -19.70 26.70 -0.38
C MET A 1 -19.71 26.21 1.05
N LYS A 2 -20.81 26.39 1.79
CA LYS A 2 -20.89 25.97 3.20
C LYS A 2 -22.27 25.40 3.53
N GLY A 3 -22.32 24.24 4.18
CA GLY A 3 -23.57 23.62 4.65
C GLY A 3 -24.50 23.15 3.53
N CYS A 4 -23.95 22.87 2.34
CA CYS A 4 -24.75 22.44 1.19
C CYS A 4 -25.12 20.96 1.33
N TYR A 5 -26.33 20.60 0.89
CA TYR A 5 -26.84 19.24 0.95
C TYR A 5 -27.41 18.82 -0.40
N SER A 6 -27.06 17.61 -0.85
CA SER A 6 -27.66 16.97 -2.02
C SER A 6 -28.27 15.63 -1.63
N ALA A 7 -29.54 15.40 -1.99
CA ALA A 7 -30.17 14.09 -1.86
C ALA A 7 -29.67 13.07 -2.91
N LYS A 8 -28.70 13.47 -3.75
CA LYS A 8 -28.02 12.65 -4.74
C LYS A 8 -26.52 12.97 -4.68
N ASN A 9 -25.84 13.01 -5.83
CA ASN A 9 -24.42 13.33 -5.94
C ASN A 9 -24.12 14.83 -5.71
N GLY A 10 -22.89 15.13 -5.29
CA GLY A 10 -22.32 16.48 -5.32
C GLY A 10 -22.95 17.43 -4.31
N GLY A 11 -22.58 17.32 -3.04
CA GLY A 11 -23.20 18.13 -1.97
C GLY A 11 -23.00 19.64 -2.16
N GLY A 12 -21.83 20.07 -2.61
CA GLY A 12 -21.55 21.46 -2.99
C GLY A 12 -21.65 21.70 -4.50
N LEU A 13 -21.03 20.84 -5.29
CA LEU A 13 -20.96 20.97 -6.75
C LEU A 13 -21.17 19.63 -7.44
N PHE A 14 -22.05 19.62 -8.43
CA PHE A 14 -22.30 18.49 -9.31
C PHE A 14 -21.87 18.87 -10.73
N MET A 15 -20.99 18.09 -11.35
CA MET A 15 -20.57 18.27 -12.73
C MET A 15 -20.67 16.97 -13.49
N LEU A 16 -21.28 17.06 -14.67
CA LEU A 16 -21.44 15.97 -15.63
C LEU A 16 -21.00 16.47 -17.00
N ILE A 17 -19.93 15.90 -17.54
CA ILE A 17 -19.41 16.16 -18.89
C ILE A 17 -19.69 14.92 -19.73
N LEU A 18 -20.81 14.93 -20.45
CA LEU A 18 -21.20 13.83 -21.32
C LEU A 18 -20.37 13.79 -22.60
N SER A 19 -20.30 12.61 -23.21
CA SER A 19 -19.64 12.39 -24.51
C SER A 19 -20.06 13.47 -25.52
N SER A 20 -19.08 14.17 -26.08
CA SER A 20 -19.35 15.17 -27.11
C SER A 20 -18.37 15.01 -28.28
N ASN A 21 -18.84 15.40 -29.47
CA ASN A 21 -18.03 15.43 -30.70
C ASN A 21 -17.03 16.60 -30.71
N ILE A 22 -16.95 17.36 -29.62
CA ILE A 22 -16.11 18.54 -29.45
C ILE A 22 -15.30 18.39 -28.17
N ASN A 23 -14.10 18.95 -28.14
CA ASN A 23 -13.27 18.91 -26.94
C ASN A 23 -13.91 19.83 -25.89
N THR A 24 -14.28 19.28 -24.73
CA THR A 24 -14.86 20.04 -23.62
C THR A 24 -13.85 20.13 -22.48
N ALA A 25 -13.64 21.32 -21.95
CA ALA A 25 -12.72 21.54 -20.84
C ALA A 25 -13.43 22.22 -19.67
N VAL A 26 -13.18 21.70 -18.46
CA VAL A 26 -13.63 22.31 -17.20
C VAL A 26 -12.42 22.77 -16.41
N TYR A 27 -12.48 24.01 -15.96
CA TYR A 27 -11.45 24.66 -15.17
C TYR A 27 -12.06 25.08 -13.83
N LEU A 28 -11.60 24.46 -12.74
CA LEU A 28 -11.93 24.89 -11.38
C LEU A 28 -10.69 25.42 -10.69
N SER A 29 -10.87 26.48 -9.92
CA SER A 29 -9.80 27.02 -9.08
C SER A 29 -10.34 27.63 -7.80
N ASN A 30 -9.53 27.60 -6.74
CA ASN A 30 -9.77 28.34 -5.49
C ASN A 30 -11.14 28.02 -4.86
N LEU A 31 -11.38 26.74 -4.55
CA LEU A 31 -12.65 26.31 -3.93
C LEU A 31 -12.49 25.96 -2.46
N TYR A 32 -13.37 26.53 -1.65
CA TYR A 32 -13.51 26.24 -0.22
C TYR A 32 -14.90 25.64 0.00
N ILE A 33 -14.96 24.37 0.42
CA ILE A 33 -16.19 23.59 0.58
C ILE A 33 -16.22 23.05 2.00
N LEU A 34 -17.17 23.55 2.78
CA LEU A 34 -17.19 23.37 4.23
C LEU A 34 -18.53 22.75 4.67
N SER A 35 -18.48 21.62 5.37
CA SER A 35 -19.66 20.96 5.92
C SER A 35 -20.74 20.66 4.86
N CYS A 36 -20.34 20.27 3.66
CA CYS A 36 -21.27 19.86 2.61
C CYS A 36 -21.49 18.34 2.65
N SER A 37 -22.66 17.87 2.25
CA SER A 37 -22.92 16.44 2.17
C SER A 37 -23.78 16.03 0.98
N SER A 38 -23.57 14.79 0.53
CA SER A 38 -24.36 14.11 -0.49
C SER A 38 -24.87 12.79 0.08
N GLU A 39 -26.11 12.41 -0.22
CA GLU A 39 -26.62 11.06 0.06
C GLU A 39 -26.06 10.02 -0.91
N TRP A 40 -25.46 10.45 -2.03
CA TRP A 40 -24.69 9.59 -2.94
C TRP A 40 -23.23 10.09 -3.00
N ASN A 41 -22.57 9.98 -4.15
CA ASN A 41 -21.15 10.26 -4.31
C ASN A 41 -20.78 11.76 -4.23
N GLY A 42 -19.59 12.06 -3.73
CA GLY A 42 -19.00 13.40 -3.79
C GLY A 42 -19.63 14.38 -2.79
N GLY A 43 -19.31 14.23 -1.50
CA GLY A 43 -19.90 15.06 -0.45
C GLY A 43 -19.64 16.56 -0.63
N GLY A 44 -18.47 16.93 -1.15
CA GLY A 44 -18.18 18.28 -1.62
C GLY A 44 -18.42 18.44 -3.12
N ILE A 45 -17.67 17.71 -3.93
CA ILE A 45 -17.74 17.77 -5.39
C ILE A 45 -17.96 16.38 -5.95
N TYR A 46 -18.88 16.29 -6.91
CA TYR A 46 -19.03 15.16 -7.81
C TYR A 46 -18.66 15.58 -9.23
N ILE A 47 -17.77 14.81 -9.86
CA ILE A 47 -17.39 14.94 -11.27
C ILE A 47 -17.54 13.58 -11.95
N ASP A 48 -18.33 13.56 -13.01
CA ASP A 48 -18.35 12.49 -14.01
C ASP A 48 -18.01 13.14 -15.36
N ALA A 49 -16.91 12.72 -15.97
CA ALA A 49 -16.43 13.29 -17.21
C ALA A 49 -16.03 12.21 -18.23
N GLN A 50 -16.73 12.23 -19.36
CA GLN A 50 -16.69 11.19 -20.38
C GLN A 50 -15.83 11.62 -21.58
N VAL A 51 -15.96 10.88 -22.68
CA VAL A 51 -15.19 11.01 -23.93
C VAL A 51 -14.98 12.47 -24.33
N ASN A 52 -13.73 12.79 -24.68
CA ASN A 52 -13.33 14.12 -25.13
C ASN A 52 -13.40 15.25 -24.09
N SER A 53 -13.27 14.91 -22.81
CA SER A 53 -13.15 15.88 -21.73
C SER A 53 -11.70 16.14 -21.30
N THR A 54 -11.45 17.35 -20.79
CA THR A 54 -10.26 17.73 -20.03
C THR A 54 -10.70 18.34 -18.71
N LEU A 55 -10.16 17.84 -17.60
CA LEU A 55 -10.45 18.34 -16.26
C LEU A 55 -9.19 18.95 -15.66
N SER A 56 -9.22 20.26 -15.45
CA SER A 56 -8.16 21.01 -14.78
C SER A 56 -8.66 21.56 -13.44
N LEU A 57 -8.11 21.02 -12.36
CA LEU A 57 -8.32 21.51 -11.00
C LEU A 57 -7.00 22.20 -10.58
N ILE A 58 -7.01 23.51 -10.37
CA ILE A 58 -5.77 24.29 -10.15
C ILE A 58 -5.83 25.24 -8.94
N ASN A 59 -4.67 25.57 -8.39
CA ASN A 59 -4.48 26.47 -7.24
C ASN A 59 -4.89 25.85 -5.90
N GLN A 60 -5.74 26.52 -5.11
CA GLN A 60 -6.04 26.10 -3.73
C GLN A 60 -7.41 25.46 -3.62
N PHE A 61 -7.49 24.32 -2.94
CA PHE A 61 -8.75 23.67 -2.61
C PHE A 61 -8.77 23.26 -1.14
N MET A 62 -9.90 23.50 -0.50
CA MET A 62 -10.13 23.09 0.90
C MET A 62 -11.49 22.43 1.03
N PHE A 63 -11.47 21.23 1.60
CA PHE A 63 -12.64 20.45 1.98
C PHE A 63 -12.56 20.21 3.47
N ASP A 64 -13.53 20.72 4.23
CA ASP A 64 -13.60 20.46 5.66
C ASP A 64 -14.97 19.89 6.01
N ASN A 65 -15.00 18.78 6.72
CA ASN A 65 -16.22 18.12 7.20
C ASN A 65 -17.20 17.77 6.06
N CYS A 66 -16.68 17.43 4.88
CA CYS A 66 -17.51 17.01 3.74
C CYS A 66 -17.82 15.52 3.78
N LYS A 67 -19.06 15.12 3.44
CA LYS A 67 -19.52 13.74 3.65
C LYS A 67 -20.33 13.17 2.50
N SER A 68 -19.96 11.97 2.06
CA SER A 68 -20.77 11.08 1.22
C SER A 68 -21.45 10.07 2.13
N VAL A 69 -22.78 10.15 2.25
CA VAL A 69 -23.59 9.44 3.24
C VAL A 69 -24.21 8.22 2.59
N GLY A 70 -23.93 7.01 3.07
CA GLY A 70 -24.52 5.76 2.60
C GLY A 70 -23.50 4.71 2.17
N ASP A 71 -23.80 3.45 2.50
CA ASP A 71 -22.86 2.33 2.57
C ASP A 71 -22.06 2.01 1.29
N ASN A 72 -22.47 2.52 0.13
CA ASN A 72 -21.85 2.24 -1.16
C ASN A 72 -21.38 3.49 -1.92
N PHE A 73 -21.32 4.64 -1.25
CA PHE A 73 -21.01 5.90 -1.92
C PHE A 73 -19.65 6.45 -1.51
N ASN A 74 -18.96 7.02 -2.50
CA ASN A 74 -17.53 7.28 -2.46
C ASN A 74 -17.25 8.78 -2.43
N GLY A 75 -16.04 9.15 -2.01
CA GLY A 75 -15.52 10.52 -2.12
C GLY A 75 -16.20 11.50 -1.18
N GLY A 76 -15.80 11.53 0.10
CA GLY A 76 -16.39 12.45 1.07
C GLY A 76 -16.15 13.92 0.73
N GLY A 77 -14.95 14.27 0.28
CA GLY A 77 -14.63 15.58 -0.28
C GLY A 77 -14.90 15.64 -1.78
N ILE A 78 -14.18 14.83 -2.54
CA ILE A 78 -14.28 14.79 -4.00
C ILE A 78 -14.53 13.35 -4.48
N TYR A 79 -15.45 13.23 -5.43
CA TYR A 79 -15.59 12.07 -6.31
C TYR A 79 -15.25 12.48 -7.74
N ILE A 80 -14.34 11.75 -8.40
CA ILE A 80 -14.01 11.89 -9.81
C ILE A 80 -14.13 10.54 -10.52
N GLU A 81 -14.94 10.50 -11.58
CA GLU A 81 -14.95 9.43 -12.57
C GLU A 81 -14.58 10.00 -13.94
N MET A 82 -13.59 9.39 -14.61
CA MET A 82 -13.21 9.72 -15.98
C MET A 82 -13.30 8.51 -16.90
N THR A 83 -14.01 8.62 -18.02
CA THR A 83 -14.11 7.55 -19.03
C THR A 83 -13.56 8.00 -20.37
N ASN A 84 -12.50 7.31 -20.85
CA ASN A 84 -11.80 7.60 -22.11
C ASN A 84 -11.46 9.11 -22.30
N PRO A 85 -10.68 9.69 -21.36
CA PRO A 85 -10.41 11.12 -21.37
C PRO A 85 -9.47 11.53 -22.52
N LEU A 86 -9.61 12.76 -23.02
CA LEU A 86 -8.70 13.26 -24.08
C LEU A 86 -7.28 13.45 -23.56
N GLN A 87 -7.16 13.97 -22.34
CA GLN A 87 -5.96 14.13 -21.55
C GLN A 87 -6.27 13.62 -20.14
N GLY A 88 -5.29 13.04 -19.45
CA GLY A 88 -5.46 12.60 -18.06
C GLY A 88 -5.92 13.74 -17.13
N ILE A 89 -6.35 13.39 -15.93
CA ILE A 89 -6.75 14.36 -14.90
C ILE A 89 -5.56 15.28 -14.60
N GLN A 90 -5.73 16.59 -14.73
CA GLN A 90 -4.72 17.58 -14.37
C GLN A 90 -5.09 18.25 -13.06
N MET A 91 -4.43 17.84 -11.98
CA MET A 91 -4.51 18.51 -10.69
C MET A 91 -3.18 19.20 -10.42
N GLN A 92 -3.23 20.49 -10.07
CA GLN A 92 -2.07 21.27 -9.67
C GLN A 92 -2.38 22.21 -8.51
N GLY A 93 -1.43 22.36 -7.58
CA GLY A 93 -1.54 23.27 -6.45
C GLY A 93 -1.76 22.55 -5.11
N ASN A 94 -2.45 23.20 -4.19
CA ASN A 94 -2.54 22.79 -2.78
C ASN A 94 -3.97 22.36 -2.44
N TYR A 95 -4.11 21.13 -1.97
CA TYR A 95 -5.37 20.52 -1.61
C TYR A 95 -5.35 20.12 -0.15
N THR A 96 -6.36 20.54 0.61
CA THR A 96 -6.53 20.13 2.00
C THR A 96 -7.89 19.49 2.17
N PHE A 97 -7.90 18.25 2.67
CA PHE A 97 -9.07 17.51 3.07
C PHE A 97 -8.99 17.30 4.57
N ARG A 98 -9.97 17.80 5.32
CA ARG A 98 -10.03 17.65 6.77
C ARG A 98 -11.38 17.11 7.20
N ASN A 99 -11.39 16.13 8.09
CA ASN A 99 -12.62 15.53 8.62
C ASN A 99 -13.60 15.03 7.52
N CYS A 100 -13.09 14.71 6.34
CA CYS A 100 -13.91 14.23 5.24
C CYS A 100 -14.24 12.75 5.42
N LYS A 101 -15.48 12.35 5.14
CA LYS A 101 -15.93 10.98 5.34
C LYS A 101 -16.70 10.45 4.13
N SER A 102 -16.41 9.21 3.75
CA SER A 102 -17.27 8.38 2.90
C SER A 102 -17.57 7.08 3.66
N ASP A 103 -18.75 6.51 3.52
CA ASP A 103 -19.03 5.21 4.15
C ASP A 103 -18.45 4.02 3.36
N SER A 104 -17.96 4.25 2.13
CA SER A 104 -17.37 3.24 1.25
C SER A 104 -15.90 3.55 0.92
N GLN A 105 -15.63 4.39 -0.08
CA GLN A 105 -14.27 4.55 -0.60
C GLN A 105 -13.82 6.02 -0.65
N GLY A 106 -12.55 6.26 -0.28
CA GLY A 106 -11.93 7.58 -0.40
C GLY A 106 -12.56 8.64 0.49
N GLY A 107 -12.21 8.64 1.78
CA GLY A 107 -12.84 9.55 2.76
C GLY A 107 -12.67 11.02 2.39
N GLY A 108 -11.47 11.41 1.94
CA GLY A 108 -11.22 12.70 1.30
C GLY A 108 -11.53 12.68 -0.18
N MET A 109 -10.93 11.75 -0.92
CA MET A 109 -11.03 11.71 -2.38
C MET A 109 -11.17 10.29 -2.93
N TYR A 110 -12.11 10.11 -3.84
CA TYR A 110 -12.22 8.92 -4.67
C TYR A 110 -11.97 9.29 -6.13
N MET A 111 -11.11 8.54 -6.80
CA MET A 111 -10.80 8.71 -8.21
C MET A 111 -10.88 7.35 -8.92
N THR A 112 -11.67 7.29 -9.99
CA THR A 112 -11.69 6.13 -10.88
C THR A 112 -11.52 6.55 -12.33
N THR A 113 -10.76 5.76 -13.09
CA THR A 113 -10.59 5.96 -14.52
C THR A 113 -10.81 4.67 -15.33
N TYR A 114 -11.47 4.82 -16.49
CA TYR A 114 -11.77 3.75 -17.44
C TYR A 114 -11.08 4.02 -18.79
N GLN A 115 -10.34 3.05 -19.32
CA GLN A 115 -9.58 3.14 -20.59
C GLN A 115 -8.62 4.33 -20.56
N GLN A 116 -7.70 4.27 -19.61
CA GLN A 116 -6.87 5.38 -19.20
C GLN A 116 -5.88 5.85 -20.29
N LYS A 117 -5.62 7.16 -20.30
CA LYS A 117 -4.38 7.79 -20.78
C LYS A 117 -3.58 8.27 -19.57
N PRO A 118 -2.24 8.45 -19.63
CA PRO A 118 -1.41 8.77 -18.47
C PRO A 118 -2.02 9.86 -17.58
N ILE A 119 -2.15 9.57 -16.27
CA ILE A 119 -2.57 10.55 -15.28
C ILE A 119 -1.29 11.08 -14.64
N SER A 120 -1.13 12.41 -14.62
CA SER A 120 -0.05 13.08 -13.92
C SER A 120 -0.67 14.03 -12.91
N ILE A 121 -0.64 13.62 -11.65
CA ILE A 121 -1.00 14.46 -10.52
C ILE A 121 0.30 15.08 -10.04
N ASN A 122 0.39 16.41 -10.01
CA ASN A 122 1.52 17.14 -9.44
C ASN A 122 0.98 18.18 -8.46
N CYS A 123 0.72 17.75 -7.23
CA CYS A 123 0.04 18.54 -6.21
C CYS A 123 0.73 18.41 -4.86
N THR A 124 0.44 19.37 -3.98
CA THR A 124 0.57 19.16 -2.54
C THR A 124 -0.79 18.76 -1.98
N PHE A 125 -0.91 17.55 -1.48
CA PHE A 125 -2.11 17.06 -0.80
C PHE A 125 -1.87 16.92 0.69
N LEU A 126 -2.84 17.38 1.47
CA LEU A 126 -2.94 17.10 2.90
C LEU A 126 -4.31 16.49 3.20
N PHE A 127 -4.32 15.24 3.60
CA PHE A 127 -5.50 14.55 4.14
C PHE A 127 -5.34 14.43 5.66
N GLN A 128 -6.30 14.96 6.41
CA GLN A 128 -6.29 14.97 7.87
C GLN A 128 -7.61 14.43 8.42
N TYR A 129 -7.55 13.42 9.27
CA TYR A 129 -8.74 12.84 9.91
C TYR A 129 -9.82 12.40 8.90
N CYS A 130 -9.39 11.93 7.72
CA CYS A 130 -10.28 11.41 6.70
C CYS A 130 -10.61 9.94 6.98
N ILE A 131 -11.87 9.56 6.79
CA ILE A 131 -12.37 8.25 7.18
C ILE A 131 -13.15 7.61 6.03
N SER A 132 -12.89 6.32 5.76
CA SER A 132 -13.69 5.49 4.87
C SER A 132 -13.66 4.01 5.24
N ARG A 133 -14.29 3.15 4.42
CA ARG A 133 -14.09 1.70 4.51
C ARG A 133 -12.82 1.25 3.77
N TYR A 134 -12.49 1.92 2.67
CA TYR A 134 -11.31 1.66 1.86
C TYR A 134 -10.64 2.98 1.43
N GLY A 135 -9.34 3.14 1.69
CA GLY A 135 -8.59 4.36 1.39
C GLY A 135 -9.10 5.54 2.23
N GLY A 136 -8.69 5.62 3.50
CA GLY A 136 -9.26 6.56 4.48
C GLY A 136 -9.12 8.01 4.03
N GLY A 137 -7.95 8.39 3.52
CA GLY A 137 -7.74 9.65 2.81
C GLY A 137 -8.18 9.56 1.36
N MET A 138 -7.64 8.61 0.61
CA MET A 138 -7.78 8.54 -0.83
C MET A 138 -7.91 7.10 -1.34
N LEU A 139 -8.75 6.90 -2.35
CA LEU A 139 -8.75 5.69 -3.18
C LEU A 139 -8.55 6.05 -4.65
N ILE A 140 -7.69 5.28 -5.32
CA ILE A 140 -7.48 5.34 -6.78
C ILE A 140 -7.80 3.96 -7.35
N SER A 141 -8.72 3.91 -8.30
CA SER A 141 -9.06 2.71 -9.06
C SER A 141 -8.82 2.95 -10.55
N ASN A 142 -7.86 2.24 -11.13
CA ASN A 142 -7.62 2.27 -12.57
C ASN A 142 -8.23 1.03 -13.23
N SER A 143 -8.85 1.22 -14.40
CA SER A 143 -9.39 0.10 -15.19
C SER A 143 -9.14 0.29 -16.69
N GLY A 144 -8.76 -0.80 -17.37
CA GLY A 144 -8.38 -0.80 -18.79
C GLY A 144 -6.97 -1.35 -19.02
N ASN A 145 -6.43 -1.18 -20.23
CA ASN A 145 -5.02 -1.46 -20.49
C ASN A 145 -4.19 -0.27 -20.00
N GLY A 146 -3.35 -0.51 -18.98
CA GLY A 146 -2.62 0.53 -18.27
C GLY A 146 -1.64 1.32 -19.14
N ASP A 147 -1.61 2.62 -18.87
CA ASP A 147 -0.55 3.56 -19.22
C ASP A 147 0.07 4.07 -17.90
N LEU A 148 1.29 4.59 -17.92
CA LEU A 148 1.99 5.09 -16.73
C LEU A 148 1.16 6.15 -15.95
N THR A 149 0.83 5.86 -14.69
CA THR A 149 0.24 6.79 -13.72
C THR A 149 1.34 7.31 -12.78
N GLN A 150 1.58 8.62 -12.80
CA GLN A 150 2.53 9.25 -11.90
C GLN A 150 1.79 10.08 -10.85
N LEU A 151 1.95 9.69 -9.60
CA LEU A 151 1.52 10.47 -8.45
C LEU A 151 2.75 11.22 -7.92
N GLY A 152 3.05 12.33 -8.59
CA GLY A 152 4.15 13.21 -8.22
C GLY A 152 3.69 14.33 -7.28
N GLY A 153 4.59 14.79 -6.40
CA GLY A 153 4.33 15.91 -5.49
C GLY A 153 4.38 15.50 -4.02
N ASN A 154 3.90 16.37 -3.14
CA ASN A 154 4.00 16.18 -1.69
C ASN A 154 2.66 15.73 -1.14
N PHE A 155 2.54 14.44 -0.83
CA PHE A 155 1.31 13.87 -0.29
C PHE A 155 1.48 13.56 1.19
N THR A 156 0.63 14.13 2.03
CA THR A 156 0.61 13.84 3.46
C THR A 156 -0.76 13.33 3.87
N PHE A 157 -0.77 12.15 4.48
CA PHE A 157 -1.92 11.53 5.12
C PHE A 157 -1.63 11.49 6.62
N GLU A 158 -2.44 12.20 7.40
CA GLU A 158 -2.25 12.33 8.85
C GLU A 158 -3.54 11.94 9.56
N ASN A 159 -3.44 10.97 10.48
CA ASN A 159 -4.59 10.49 11.25
C ASN A 159 -5.76 10.03 10.35
N CYS A 160 -5.48 9.52 9.15
CA CYS A 160 -6.49 8.94 8.27
C CYS A 160 -6.79 7.50 8.68
N SER A 161 -8.04 7.07 8.55
CA SER A 161 -8.42 5.70 8.89
C SER A 161 -9.34 5.09 7.85
N ALA A 162 -9.06 3.84 7.49
CA ALA A 162 -9.95 2.99 6.73
C ALA A 162 -10.40 1.82 7.60
N GLN A 163 -11.62 1.35 7.46
CA GLN A 163 -12.04 0.14 8.17
C GLN A 163 -11.21 -1.06 7.71
N LEU A 164 -11.08 -1.27 6.39
CA LEU A 164 -10.50 -2.50 5.85
C LEU A 164 -9.12 -2.26 5.27
N PHE A 165 -9.01 -1.41 4.25
CA PHE A 165 -7.80 -1.36 3.43
C PHE A 165 -7.26 0.05 3.30
N GLY A 166 -5.96 0.24 3.58
CA GLY A 166 -5.24 1.47 3.29
C GLY A 166 -5.74 2.64 4.13
N GLY A 167 -5.23 2.78 5.35
CA GLY A 167 -5.69 3.83 6.27
C GLY A 167 -5.54 5.24 5.69
N GLY A 168 -4.43 5.50 4.97
CA GLY A 168 -4.26 6.71 4.17
C GLY A 168 -4.73 6.52 2.72
N LEU A 169 -4.16 5.54 2.03
CA LEU A 169 -4.29 5.35 0.58
C LEU A 169 -4.60 3.91 0.22
N PHE A 170 -5.52 3.70 -0.72
CA PHE A 170 -5.70 2.40 -1.38
C PHE A 170 -5.62 2.57 -2.90
N ILE A 171 -4.81 1.73 -3.54
CA ILE A 171 -4.61 1.71 -4.98
C ILE A 171 -5.00 0.34 -5.55
N GLU A 172 -5.95 0.35 -6.48
CA GLU A 172 -6.32 -0.81 -7.30
C GLU A 172 -5.73 -0.62 -8.71
N SER A 173 -4.70 -1.41 -9.01
CA SER A 173 -4.03 -1.38 -10.33
C SER A 173 -4.82 -2.14 -11.39
N ALA A 174 -4.77 -1.62 -12.61
CA ALA A 174 -5.20 -2.35 -13.80
C ALA A 174 -4.09 -3.26 -14.35
N SER A 175 -4.43 -4.15 -15.28
CA SER A 175 -3.44 -4.94 -16.01
C SER A 175 -2.49 -4.03 -16.82
N ASN A 176 -1.19 -4.31 -16.74
CA ASN A 176 -0.09 -3.54 -17.36
C ASN A 176 0.09 -2.11 -16.81
N ASP A 177 -0.56 -1.76 -15.70
CA ASP A 177 -0.44 -0.43 -15.10
C ASP A 177 0.96 -0.22 -14.50
N ILE A 178 1.51 0.98 -14.65
CA ILE A 178 2.75 1.37 -13.98
C ILE A 178 2.41 2.55 -13.09
N ILE A 179 2.52 2.38 -11.78
CA ILE A 179 2.26 3.43 -10.79
C ILE A 179 3.56 3.81 -10.12
N GLU A 180 3.92 5.08 -10.18
CA GLU A 180 5.06 5.65 -9.46
C GLU A 180 4.56 6.66 -8.43
N ILE A 181 5.03 6.48 -7.19
CA ILE A 181 4.56 7.16 -5.99
C ILE A 181 5.78 7.82 -5.33
N ASP A 182 5.88 9.15 -5.42
CA ASP A 182 7.03 9.93 -4.94
C ASP A 182 6.70 10.75 -3.69
N ASP A 183 7.58 10.70 -2.68
CA ASP A 183 7.59 11.61 -1.51
C ASP A 183 6.28 11.63 -0.68
N PHE A 184 5.67 10.46 -0.49
CA PHE A 184 4.47 10.30 0.35
C PHE A 184 4.82 10.21 1.83
N ILE A 185 3.97 10.80 2.67
CA ILE A 185 4.11 10.77 4.12
C ILE A 185 2.80 10.27 4.72
N PHE A 186 2.85 9.15 5.43
CA PHE A 186 1.76 8.60 6.23
C PHE A 186 2.13 8.71 7.71
N ILE A 187 1.27 9.37 8.49
CA ILE A 187 1.46 9.58 9.93
C ILE A 187 0.20 9.12 10.64
N GLU A 188 0.34 8.18 11.57
CA GLU A 188 -0.76 7.74 12.45
C GLU A 188 -2.00 7.27 11.65
N CYS A 189 -1.76 6.64 10.49
CA CYS A 189 -2.84 6.07 9.68
C CYS A 189 -3.19 4.66 10.17
N LEU A 190 -4.47 4.30 10.10
CA LEU A 190 -5.02 3.07 10.68
C LEU A 190 -5.92 2.31 9.70
N SER A 191 -5.75 0.99 9.57
CA SER A 191 -6.72 0.10 8.90
C SER A 191 -6.54 -1.36 9.27
N ASP A 192 -7.41 -2.27 8.82
CA ASP A 192 -7.15 -3.71 9.01
C ASP A 192 -5.92 -4.19 8.21
N HIS A 193 -5.76 -3.72 6.97
CA HIS A 193 -4.65 -4.09 6.11
C HIS A 193 -3.96 -2.86 5.50
N GLY A 194 -2.69 -2.66 5.83
CA GLY A 194 -1.90 -1.55 5.32
C GLY A 194 -2.27 -0.25 6.01
N GLY A 195 -1.84 -0.07 7.26
CA GLY A 195 -2.20 1.11 8.06
C GLY A 195 -1.96 2.43 7.33
N GLY A 196 -0.85 2.54 6.59
CA GLY A 196 -0.63 3.59 5.61
C GLY A 196 -1.32 3.31 4.27
N ILE A 197 -0.91 2.22 3.63
CA ILE A 197 -1.31 1.90 2.25
C ILE A 197 -1.55 0.40 2.02
N LEU A 198 -2.60 0.08 1.26
CA LEU A 198 -2.78 -1.24 0.65
C LEU A 198 -2.41 -1.19 -0.83
N LEU A 199 -1.61 -2.16 -1.27
CA LEU A 199 -1.22 -2.35 -2.67
C LEU A 199 -1.70 -3.71 -3.20
N ASN A 200 -2.43 -3.69 -4.32
CA ASN A 200 -2.83 -4.90 -5.02
C ASN A 200 -2.28 -4.87 -6.46
N LEU A 201 -1.31 -5.74 -6.77
CA LEU A 201 -0.64 -5.79 -8.06
C LEU A 201 -1.06 -7.04 -8.84
N VAL A 202 -1.67 -6.82 -10.01
CA VAL A 202 -2.17 -7.84 -10.93
C VAL A 202 -1.56 -7.73 -12.32
N ASP A 203 -1.56 -8.82 -13.08
CA ASP A 203 -1.30 -8.90 -14.54
C ASP A 203 -0.35 -7.84 -15.13
N ASN A 204 0.96 -8.04 -14.99
CA ASN A 204 1.99 -7.15 -15.54
C ASN A 204 2.03 -5.74 -14.93
N SER A 205 1.31 -5.49 -13.83
CA SER A 205 1.37 -4.18 -13.15
C SER A 205 2.68 -4.01 -12.39
N LYS A 206 3.13 -2.76 -12.34
CA LYS A 206 4.33 -2.33 -11.63
C LYS A 206 4.00 -1.18 -10.71
N GLN A 207 4.43 -1.26 -9.47
CA GLN A 207 4.34 -0.15 -8.53
C GLN A 207 5.72 0.17 -7.96
N ILE A 208 6.06 1.46 -7.96
CA ILE A 208 7.33 1.99 -7.46
C ILE A 208 7.01 3.01 -6.38
N ILE A 209 7.55 2.80 -5.18
CA ILE A 209 7.49 3.78 -4.11
C ILE A 209 8.88 4.35 -3.90
N ASN A 210 9.01 5.67 -4.10
CA ASN A 210 10.23 6.43 -3.95
C ASN A 210 10.11 7.39 -2.76
N GLY A 211 10.97 7.27 -1.74
CA GLY A 211 11.05 8.24 -0.64
C GLY A 211 9.84 8.29 0.31
N GLY A 212 9.00 7.25 0.30
CA GLY A 212 7.81 7.17 1.14
C GLY A 212 8.15 7.03 2.63
N LYS A 213 7.45 7.78 3.50
CA LYS A 213 7.60 7.73 4.96
C LYS A 213 6.33 7.20 5.62
N PHE A 214 6.47 6.20 6.48
CA PHE A 214 5.39 5.59 7.25
C PHE A 214 5.75 5.70 8.72
N ILE A 215 5.01 6.52 9.46
CA ILE A 215 5.36 6.92 10.84
C ILE A 215 4.18 6.60 11.74
N ASN A 216 4.39 5.72 12.72
CA ASN A 216 3.35 5.28 13.66
C ASN A 216 2.06 4.80 12.97
N CYS A 217 2.16 4.23 11.76
CA CYS A 217 1.00 3.62 11.10
C CYS A 217 0.68 2.28 11.76
N GLU A 218 -0.61 1.99 11.92
CA GLU A 218 -1.09 0.80 12.63
C GLU A 218 -2.01 -0.04 11.75
N ALA A 219 -1.85 -1.36 11.81
CA ALA A 219 -2.78 -2.29 11.19
C ALA A 219 -3.29 -3.35 12.17
N SER A 220 -4.58 -3.68 12.11
CA SER A 220 -5.15 -4.70 12.99
C SER A 220 -4.91 -6.14 12.50
N ILE A 221 -4.67 -6.33 11.19
CA ILE A 221 -4.47 -7.66 10.59
C ILE A 221 -3.11 -7.74 9.90
N TYR A 222 -2.84 -6.96 8.85
CA TYR A 222 -1.61 -7.11 8.06
C TYR A 222 -0.94 -5.79 7.74
N GLY A 223 0.36 -5.67 8.03
CA GLY A 223 1.20 -4.59 7.50
C GLY A 223 0.90 -3.23 8.12
N GLY A 224 1.57 -2.85 9.20
CA GLY A 224 1.32 -1.56 9.87
C GLY A 224 1.54 -0.35 8.95
N GLY A 225 2.54 -0.40 8.07
CA GLY A 225 2.76 0.59 7.01
C GLY A 225 2.11 0.16 5.68
N ILE A 226 2.61 -0.94 5.10
CA ILE A 226 2.18 -1.48 3.81
C ILE A 226 1.63 -2.90 4.00
N SER A 227 0.47 -3.17 3.42
CA SER A 227 0.07 -4.53 3.05
C SER A 227 0.08 -4.65 1.53
N VAL A 228 0.70 -5.72 1.00
CA VAL A 228 0.80 -5.93 -0.45
C VAL A 228 0.44 -7.35 -0.86
N GLN A 229 -0.25 -7.45 -2.01
CA GLN A 229 -0.53 -8.69 -2.72
C GLN A 229 0.11 -8.65 -4.12
N LEU A 230 0.92 -9.66 -4.44
CA LEU A 230 1.63 -9.82 -5.71
C LEU A 230 1.11 -11.03 -6.48
N TYR A 231 0.46 -10.77 -7.61
CA TYR A 231 -0.07 -11.78 -8.54
C TYR A 231 0.74 -11.80 -9.85
N SER A 232 0.10 -12.20 -10.96
CA SER A 232 0.74 -12.50 -12.25
C SER A 232 1.59 -11.36 -12.81
N ASN A 233 2.87 -11.66 -13.04
CA ASN A 233 3.88 -10.77 -13.60
C ASN A 233 3.97 -9.38 -12.92
N SER A 234 3.65 -9.31 -11.62
CA SER A 234 3.63 -8.07 -10.86
C SER A 234 5.02 -7.63 -10.42
N GLU A 235 5.29 -6.32 -10.32
CA GLU A 235 6.55 -5.79 -9.80
C GLU A 235 6.33 -4.70 -8.74
N LEU A 236 6.79 -4.94 -7.51
CA LEU A 236 6.90 -3.92 -6.47
C LEU A 236 8.38 -3.51 -6.28
N VAL A 237 8.64 -2.22 -6.28
CA VAL A 237 9.96 -1.64 -5.96
C VAL A 237 9.83 -0.60 -4.85
N LEU A 238 10.58 -0.78 -3.77
CA LEU A 238 10.79 0.25 -2.73
C LEU A 238 12.18 0.85 -2.89
N ASN A 239 12.27 2.16 -3.09
CA ASN A 239 13.50 2.84 -3.49
C ASN A 239 13.60 4.27 -2.95
N ASN A 240 14.73 4.93 -3.21
CA ASN A 240 14.98 6.35 -2.91
C ASN A 240 14.71 6.71 -1.44
N SER A 241 15.25 5.91 -0.52
CA SER A 241 15.20 6.13 0.93
C SER A 241 13.80 6.10 1.53
N CYS A 242 13.00 5.08 1.17
CA CYS A 242 11.77 4.78 1.89
C CYS A 242 12.06 4.54 3.38
N TYR A 243 11.15 4.98 4.26
CA TYR A 243 11.37 4.94 5.71
C TYR A 243 10.12 4.51 6.48
N PHE A 244 10.24 3.44 7.24
CA PHE A 244 9.22 2.93 8.15
C PHE A 244 9.71 3.12 9.57
N TYR A 245 8.92 3.82 10.38
CA TYR A 245 9.27 4.13 11.75
C TYR A 245 8.11 3.87 12.68
N LYS A 246 8.32 2.92 13.60
CA LYS A 246 7.34 2.58 14.64
C LYS A 246 5.96 2.22 14.10
N CYS A 247 5.90 1.61 12.92
CA CYS A 247 4.67 0.98 12.46
C CYS A 247 4.36 -0.23 13.33
N VAL A 248 3.08 -0.48 13.60
CA VAL A 248 2.62 -1.58 14.44
C VAL A 248 1.59 -2.41 13.68
N CYS A 249 1.67 -3.72 13.82
CA CYS A 249 0.62 -4.62 13.35
C CYS A 249 0.19 -5.56 14.47
N GLN A 250 -1.12 -5.70 14.69
CA GLN A 250 -1.66 -6.60 15.72
C GLN A 250 -1.65 -8.08 15.29
N GLU A 251 -1.25 -8.40 14.05
CA GLU A 251 -0.89 -9.77 13.69
C GLU A 251 0.50 -9.85 13.08
N CYS A 252 0.65 -9.70 11.76
CA CYS A 252 1.91 -10.00 11.07
C CYS A 252 2.41 -8.83 10.21
N GLY A 253 3.72 -8.62 10.22
CA GLY A 253 4.36 -7.58 9.41
C GLY A 253 4.20 -6.20 10.03
N GLY A 254 4.97 -5.88 11.08
CA GLY A 254 4.81 -4.60 11.77
C GLY A 254 4.98 -3.38 10.86
N ALA A 255 5.88 -3.44 9.88
CA ALA A 255 5.96 -2.45 8.79
C ALA A 255 5.29 -2.94 7.51
N ILE A 256 5.68 -4.12 7.02
CA ILE A 256 5.27 -4.64 5.72
C ILE A 256 4.77 -6.06 5.88
N TYR A 257 3.57 -6.32 5.36
CA TYR A 257 3.08 -7.66 5.09
C TYR A 257 3.01 -7.88 3.58
N ALA A 258 3.59 -8.98 3.10
CA ALA A 258 3.58 -9.32 1.68
C ALA A 258 3.02 -10.74 1.46
N TYR A 259 1.95 -10.83 0.67
CA TYR A 259 1.42 -12.07 0.15
C TYR A 259 1.79 -12.25 -1.33
N ILE A 260 2.38 -13.39 -1.67
CA ILE A 260 2.87 -13.68 -3.02
C ILE A 260 2.29 -14.99 -3.55
N ASN A 261 1.86 -15.01 -4.80
CA ASN A 261 1.63 -16.27 -5.52
C ASN A 261 2.91 -16.67 -6.26
N TYR A 262 3.73 -17.53 -5.65
CA TYR A 262 5.02 -17.98 -6.18
C TYR A 262 4.90 -18.83 -7.46
N SER A 263 3.73 -19.37 -7.77
CA SER A 263 3.48 -20.09 -9.03
C SER A 263 3.38 -19.17 -10.25
N LEU A 264 3.37 -17.85 -10.04
CA LEU A 264 3.31 -16.86 -11.10
C LEU A 264 4.59 -16.03 -11.11
N PRO A 265 5.02 -15.47 -12.27
CA PRO A 265 6.11 -14.52 -12.29
C PRO A 265 5.79 -13.32 -11.40
N PHE A 266 6.76 -12.81 -10.67
CA PHE A 266 6.64 -11.55 -9.91
C PHE A 266 8.03 -10.94 -9.73
N GLN A 267 8.10 -9.75 -9.15
CA GLN A 267 9.31 -9.10 -8.67
C GLN A 267 8.97 -8.29 -7.40
N PHE A 268 9.74 -8.45 -6.34
CA PHE A 268 9.69 -7.59 -5.15
C PHE A 268 11.12 -7.21 -4.74
N LYS A 269 11.43 -5.92 -4.93
CA LYS A 269 12.78 -5.37 -4.75
C LYS A 269 12.77 -4.29 -3.69
N ILE A 270 13.67 -4.42 -2.71
CA ILE A 270 13.98 -3.37 -1.73
C ILE A 270 15.36 -2.83 -2.07
N ARG A 271 15.40 -1.62 -2.64
CA ARG A 271 16.62 -1.01 -3.22
C ARG A 271 17.29 -0.01 -2.28
N ASP A 272 16.51 0.76 -1.55
CA ASP A 272 16.98 1.70 -0.54
C ASP A 272 15.82 2.02 0.42
N THR A 273 15.70 1.22 1.48
CA THR A 273 14.62 1.34 2.46
C THR A 273 15.14 1.08 3.86
N ALA A 274 14.79 1.96 4.80
CA ALA A 274 15.03 1.77 6.22
C ALA A 274 13.73 1.39 6.96
N ILE A 275 13.77 0.33 7.78
CA ILE A 275 12.66 -0.16 8.58
C ILE A 275 13.11 -0.24 10.04
N TYR A 276 12.53 0.60 10.89
CA TYR A 276 13.07 0.86 12.23
C TYR A 276 12.00 0.93 13.30
N GLY A 277 12.18 0.15 14.37
CA GLY A 277 11.32 0.25 15.55
C GLY A 277 9.90 -0.29 15.33
N CYS A 278 9.66 -1.07 14.28
CA CYS A 278 8.35 -1.61 13.95
C CYS A 278 8.03 -2.86 14.78
N PHE A 279 6.74 -3.12 14.99
CA PHE A 279 6.29 -4.12 15.95
C PHE A 279 5.19 -5.01 15.38
N ALA A 280 5.33 -6.32 15.52
CA ALA A 280 4.27 -7.30 15.26
C ALA A 280 3.80 -7.91 16.60
N GLU A 281 2.57 -7.60 17.00
CA GLU A 281 1.96 -8.05 18.25
C GLU A 281 1.21 -9.37 18.06
N GLN A 282 1.19 -10.19 19.09
CA GLN A 282 0.35 -11.37 19.15
C GLN A 282 -1.08 -10.97 19.53
N ASN A 283 -2.02 -11.16 18.60
CA ASN A 283 -3.45 -11.05 18.92
C ASN A 283 -3.94 -12.25 19.72
N SER A 284 -3.97 -12.11 21.05
CA SER A 284 -4.51 -13.14 21.96
C SER A 284 -6.02 -13.42 21.79
N SER A 285 -6.76 -12.56 21.09
CA SER A 285 -8.20 -12.71 20.87
C SER A 285 -8.56 -13.46 19.58
N GLN A 286 -7.62 -13.62 18.65
CA GLN A 286 -7.81 -14.38 17.42
C GLN A 286 -7.01 -15.69 17.49
N THR A 287 -7.71 -16.82 17.60
CA THR A 287 -7.08 -18.15 17.68
C THR A 287 -6.98 -18.86 16.32
N GLN A 288 -7.47 -18.23 15.25
CA GLN A 288 -7.64 -18.89 13.95
C GLN A 288 -6.40 -18.80 13.05
N TYR A 289 -5.54 -17.81 13.26
CA TYR A 289 -4.32 -17.58 12.48
C TYR A 289 -3.15 -17.25 13.39
N HIS A 290 -1.94 -17.47 12.88
CA HIS A 290 -0.72 -17.11 13.59
C HIS A 290 -0.48 -15.59 13.50
N SER A 291 -0.21 -14.97 14.65
CA SER A 291 0.09 -13.54 14.82
C SER A 291 1.44 -13.36 15.51
N GLY A 292 1.96 -12.13 15.57
CA GLY A 292 3.19 -11.79 16.25
C GLY A 292 4.47 -12.15 15.51
N PHE A 293 4.44 -12.27 14.18
CA PHE A 293 5.62 -12.60 13.37
C PHE A 293 6.04 -11.46 12.45
N GLY A 294 7.35 -11.29 12.25
CA GLY A 294 7.90 -10.34 11.29
C GLY A 294 7.72 -8.89 11.74
N GLY A 295 8.48 -8.47 12.75
CA GLY A 295 8.34 -7.15 13.36
C GLY A 295 8.56 -5.99 12.38
N GLY A 296 9.49 -6.17 11.44
CA GLY A 296 9.58 -5.32 10.26
C GLY A 296 8.76 -5.87 9.10
N ILE A 297 9.14 -7.04 8.59
CA ILE A 297 8.53 -7.65 7.40
C ILE A 297 8.04 -9.07 7.69
N PHE A 298 6.81 -9.38 7.26
CA PHE A 298 6.31 -10.74 7.14
C PHE A 298 6.05 -11.07 5.67
N LEU A 299 6.75 -12.08 5.15
CA LEU A 299 6.67 -12.53 3.77
C LEU A 299 6.02 -13.92 3.71
N THR A 300 4.91 -14.06 3.00
CA THR A 300 4.20 -15.34 2.85
C THR A 300 3.61 -15.53 1.46
N GLY A 301 3.11 -16.73 1.17
CA GLY A 301 2.53 -17.00 -0.12
C GLY A 301 2.13 -18.45 -0.36
N THR A 302 1.66 -18.69 -1.58
CA THR A 302 1.30 -20.01 -2.10
C THR A 302 2.13 -20.35 -3.33
N GLY A 303 2.26 -21.64 -3.63
CA GLY A 303 3.10 -22.11 -4.74
C GLY A 303 4.58 -22.22 -4.36
N ASP A 304 5.38 -22.74 -5.30
CA ASP A 304 6.80 -23.01 -5.07
C ASP A 304 7.67 -21.88 -5.62
N TYR A 305 8.44 -21.24 -4.73
CA TYR A 305 9.39 -20.22 -5.16
C TYR A 305 10.53 -20.84 -5.97
N ASP A 306 10.88 -20.20 -7.10
CA ASP A 306 12.05 -20.53 -7.92
C ASP A 306 13.15 -19.48 -7.72
N PRO A 307 14.21 -19.79 -6.94
CA PRO A 307 15.30 -18.85 -6.70
C PRO A 307 16.09 -18.45 -7.95
N SER A 308 15.99 -19.18 -9.07
CA SER A 308 16.69 -18.82 -10.31
C SER A 308 16.09 -17.59 -11.00
N THR A 309 14.86 -17.21 -10.62
CA THR A 309 14.19 -16.02 -11.15
C THR A 309 14.71 -14.72 -10.54
N GLU A 310 15.43 -14.79 -9.41
CA GLU A 310 15.92 -13.64 -8.64
C GLU A 310 14.82 -12.59 -8.35
N SER A 311 13.55 -13.03 -8.27
CA SER A 311 12.42 -12.12 -8.12
C SER A 311 12.28 -11.50 -6.73
N LEU A 312 13.00 -12.00 -5.74
CA LEU A 312 13.09 -11.39 -4.41
C LEU A 312 14.51 -10.85 -4.22
N ASP A 313 14.64 -9.53 -4.03
CA ASP A 313 15.94 -8.87 -3.84
C ASP A 313 15.86 -7.81 -2.75
N PHE A 314 16.32 -8.15 -1.55
CA PHE A 314 16.28 -7.29 -0.36
C PHE A 314 17.65 -6.70 0.03
N ARG A 315 18.62 -6.69 -0.89
CA ARG A 315 19.98 -6.17 -0.62
C ARG A 315 20.01 -4.71 -0.17
N GLY A 316 19.05 -3.90 -0.62
CA GLY A 316 18.94 -2.48 -0.28
C GLY A 316 18.20 -2.19 1.04
N MET A 317 17.92 -3.21 1.83
CA MET A 317 17.17 -3.09 3.08
C MET A 317 18.10 -2.77 4.27
N ASN A 318 17.71 -1.78 5.07
CA ASN A 318 18.30 -1.48 6.36
C ASN A 318 17.24 -1.66 7.47
N ILE A 319 17.25 -2.80 8.15
CA ILE A 319 16.19 -3.24 9.06
C ILE A 319 16.75 -3.40 10.48
N ASN A 320 16.26 -2.61 11.45
CA ASN A 320 16.83 -2.61 12.81
C ASN A 320 15.80 -2.28 13.89
N LEU A 321 16.07 -2.77 15.10
CA LEU A 321 15.28 -2.49 16.31
C LEU A 321 13.79 -2.79 16.16
N ASN A 322 13.45 -3.70 15.25
CA ASN A 322 12.09 -4.19 15.11
C ASN A 322 11.86 -5.30 16.14
N TYR A 323 10.61 -5.57 16.44
CA TYR A 323 10.26 -6.58 17.42
C TYR A 323 9.04 -7.38 16.98
N ALA A 324 9.07 -8.68 17.26
CA ALA A 324 7.97 -9.60 17.00
C ALA A 324 7.77 -10.51 18.21
N ASP A 325 6.52 -10.72 18.63
CA ASP A 325 6.22 -11.54 19.81
C ASP A 325 6.61 -13.03 19.63
N ASN A 326 6.51 -13.59 18.42
CA ASN A 326 6.66 -15.02 18.17
C ASN A 326 7.85 -15.42 17.27
N GLY A 327 8.42 -14.50 16.50
CA GLY A 327 9.61 -14.82 15.68
C GLY A 327 9.87 -13.83 14.55
N GLY A 328 11.13 -13.78 14.09
CA GLY A 328 11.61 -12.89 13.06
C GLY A 328 11.46 -11.43 13.49
N GLN A 329 12.31 -11.00 14.43
CA GLN A 329 12.25 -9.64 14.97
C GLN A 329 12.23 -8.59 13.86
N SER A 330 13.06 -8.80 12.83
CA SER A 330 13.12 -7.96 11.63
C SER A 330 12.39 -8.59 10.45
N LEU A 331 12.70 -9.83 10.07
CA LEU A 331 12.09 -10.49 8.91
C LEU A 331 11.62 -11.90 9.30
N TYR A 332 10.38 -12.22 8.95
CA TYR A 332 9.86 -13.58 9.03
C TYR A 332 9.36 -14.06 7.67
N VAL A 333 9.77 -15.26 7.25
CA VAL A 333 9.43 -15.82 5.93
C VAL A 333 8.70 -17.15 6.06
N VAL A 334 7.53 -17.25 5.43
CA VAL A 334 6.76 -18.49 5.23
C VAL A 334 6.74 -18.78 3.73
N MET A 335 7.59 -19.70 3.27
CA MET A 335 7.74 -19.94 1.85
C MET A 335 8.24 -21.36 1.53
N PRO A 336 7.62 -22.08 0.58
CA PRO A 336 8.23 -23.28 0.03
C PRO A 336 9.55 -22.96 -0.66
N ASN A 337 10.52 -23.85 -0.58
CA ASN A 337 11.88 -23.63 -1.08
C ASN A 337 12.66 -22.49 -0.39
N LEU A 338 12.28 -22.11 0.83
CA LEU A 338 13.00 -21.11 1.65
C LEU A 338 14.49 -21.43 1.80
N ILE A 339 14.84 -22.71 2.00
CA ILE A 339 16.23 -23.15 2.15
C ILE A 339 17.02 -22.93 0.85
N GLN A 340 16.41 -23.19 -0.31
CA GLN A 340 17.04 -22.95 -1.61
C GLN A 340 17.23 -21.46 -1.87
N TRP A 341 16.28 -20.61 -1.47
CA TRP A 341 16.45 -19.16 -1.54
C TRP A 341 17.57 -18.67 -0.63
N CYS A 342 17.67 -19.18 0.60
CA CYS A 342 18.78 -18.86 1.49
C CYS A 342 20.15 -19.24 0.90
N LYS A 343 20.20 -20.29 0.09
CA LYS A 343 21.42 -20.77 -0.60
C LYS A 343 21.66 -20.11 -1.95
N SER A 344 20.75 -19.28 -2.45
CA SER A 344 20.95 -18.59 -3.72
C SER A 344 21.92 -17.40 -3.55
N GLY A 345 22.66 -17.11 -4.62
CA GLY A 345 23.73 -16.12 -4.57
C GLY A 345 24.87 -16.52 -3.64
N VAL A 346 25.52 -15.52 -3.04
CA VAL A 346 26.61 -15.72 -2.08
C VAL A 346 26.12 -15.40 -0.67
N ALA A 347 26.21 -16.38 0.23
CA ALA A 347 25.97 -16.21 1.66
C ALA A 347 24.66 -15.47 2.01
N GLY A 348 23.54 -15.80 1.36
CA GLY A 348 22.22 -15.21 1.66
C GLY A 348 22.04 -13.75 1.21
N GLU A 349 22.85 -13.27 0.26
CA GLU A 349 22.86 -11.85 -0.15
C GLU A 349 21.48 -11.28 -0.50
N TYR A 350 20.59 -12.08 -1.12
CA TYR A 350 19.25 -11.64 -1.52
C TYR A 350 18.29 -11.35 -0.37
N ILE A 351 18.62 -11.79 0.85
CA ILE A 351 17.74 -11.76 2.03
C ILE A 351 18.26 -10.81 3.10
N LYS A 352 19.59 -10.79 3.29
CA LYS A 352 20.22 -10.21 4.49
C LYS A 352 19.96 -8.71 4.70
N GLY A 353 19.92 -7.91 3.63
CA GLY A 353 20.03 -6.45 3.78
C GLY A 353 21.27 -6.08 4.60
N ASN A 354 21.08 -5.40 5.73
CA ASN A 354 22.14 -5.03 6.68
C ASN A 354 22.42 -6.07 7.78
N TYR A 355 21.82 -7.27 7.74
CA TYR A 355 22.12 -8.36 8.70
C TYR A 355 23.59 -8.78 8.65
N SER A 356 24.19 -8.96 9.83
CA SER A 356 25.58 -9.38 9.98
C SER A 356 25.67 -10.71 10.73
N ASP A 357 26.25 -11.72 10.08
CA ASP A 357 26.48 -13.06 10.66
C ASP A 357 27.30 -13.04 11.97
N LYS A 358 28.00 -11.94 12.27
CA LYS A 358 28.83 -11.78 13.47
C LYS A 358 28.17 -10.93 14.55
N TYR A 359 27.34 -9.96 14.18
CA TYR A 359 26.90 -8.89 15.09
C TYR A 359 25.38 -8.83 15.28
N SER A 360 24.59 -9.32 14.31
CA SER A 360 23.14 -9.34 14.43
C SER A 360 22.71 -10.44 15.41
N ASN A 361 21.57 -10.22 16.08
CA ASN A 361 20.96 -11.30 16.84
C ASN A 361 20.54 -12.42 15.88
N PHE A 362 20.75 -13.65 16.29
CA PHE A 362 20.53 -14.82 15.48
C PHE A 362 19.05 -14.98 15.05
N GLU A 363 18.13 -14.53 15.91
CA GLU A 363 16.67 -14.57 15.69
C GLU A 363 16.11 -13.32 14.97
N GLU A 364 16.95 -12.42 14.42
CA GLU A 364 16.46 -11.25 13.67
C GLU A 364 15.72 -11.65 12.40
N ILE A 365 16.24 -12.66 11.71
CA ILE A 365 15.71 -13.15 10.43
C ILE A 365 15.45 -14.65 10.52
N GLU A 366 14.17 -15.00 10.51
CA GLU A 366 13.70 -16.36 10.72
C GLU A 366 12.67 -16.75 9.67
N GLY A 367 12.36 -18.03 9.61
CA GLY A 367 11.27 -18.49 8.77
C GLY A 367 11.05 -19.99 8.85
N ILE A 368 10.04 -20.43 8.11
CA ILE A 368 9.61 -21.81 8.02
C ILE A 368 9.40 -22.18 6.55
N SER A 369 9.95 -23.34 6.15
CA SER A 369 9.89 -23.83 4.77
C SER A 369 8.57 -24.54 4.50
N THR A 370 7.48 -23.79 4.40
CA THR A 370 6.13 -24.28 4.09
C THR A 370 5.30 -23.21 3.39
N ASP A 371 4.16 -23.57 2.80
CA ASP A 371 3.22 -22.59 2.22
C ASP A 371 2.30 -21.96 3.27
N GLN A 372 1.64 -20.86 2.91
CA GLN A 372 0.74 -20.15 3.81
C GLN A 372 -0.41 -21.04 4.33
N ILE A 373 -0.94 -21.92 3.48
CA ILE A 373 -2.08 -22.78 3.85
C ILE A 373 -1.67 -23.74 4.96
N THR A 374 -0.52 -24.39 4.79
CA THR A 374 0.05 -25.31 5.75
C THR A 374 0.44 -24.58 7.02
N PHE A 375 1.14 -23.44 6.90
CA PHE A 375 1.49 -22.60 8.05
C PHE A 375 0.26 -22.26 8.89
N ASN A 376 -0.82 -21.77 8.28
CA ASN A 376 -2.07 -21.43 8.97
C ASN A 376 -2.80 -22.64 9.60
N SER A 377 -2.44 -23.86 9.21
CA SER A 377 -3.03 -25.10 9.76
C SER A 377 -2.25 -25.66 10.96
N LEU A 378 -1.02 -25.18 11.19
CA LEU A 378 -0.17 -25.64 12.29
C LEU A 378 -0.64 -25.07 13.64
N SER A 379 -0.23 -25.70 14.73
CA SER A 379 -0.29 -25.05 16.04
C SER A 379 0.90 -24.10 16.22
N LEU A 380 0.78 -23.11 17.11
CA LEU A 380 1.90 -22.20 17.41
C LEU A 380 3.14 -22.98 17.88
N ASP A 381 2.96 -23.98 18.75
CA ASP A 381 4.05 -24.87 19.17
C ASP A 381 4.71 -25.59 17.99
N SER A 382 3.91 -26.01 16.99
CA SER A 382 4.44 -26.68 15.79
C SER A 382 5.21 -25.71 14.91
N VAL A 383 4.78 -24.44 14.82
CA VAL A 383 5.53 -23.38 14.13
C VAL A 383 6.84 -23.13 14.85
N GLN A 384 6.82 -22.94 16.16
CA GLN A 384 8.02 -22.69 16.97
C GLN A 384 9.04 -23.84 16.89
N GLN A 385 8.59 -25.09 16.74
CA GLN A 385 9.48 -26.24 16.55
C GLN A 385 10.06 -26.36 15.14
N GLN A 386 9.42 -25.77 14.13
CA GLN A 386 9.79 -25.91 12.72
C GLN A 386 10.48 -24.68 12.13
N GLN A 387 10.26 -23.51 12.73
CA GLN A 387 10.95 -22.28 12.32
C GLN A 387 12.43 -22.36 12.65
N ALA A 388 13.24 -21.62 11.91
CA ALA A 388 14.66 -21.50 12.19
C ALA A 388 15.21 -20.12 11.79
N PRO A 389 16.24 -19.65 12.49
CA PRO A 389 17.17 -18.62 12.00
C PRO A 389 17.69 -18.96 10.61
N LEU A 390 17.48 -18.04 9.66
CA LEU A 390 17.82 -18.30 8.25
C LEU A 390 19.33 -18.40 8.03
N GLN A 391 20.14 -17.85 8.96
CA GLN A 391 21.60 -17.94 8.94
C GLN A 391 22.12 -19.38 8.86
N TYR A 392 21.42 -20.34 9.46
CA TYR A 392 21.79 -21.75 9.35
C TYR A 392 21.92 -22.25 7.92
N TYR A 393 21.17 -21.69 6.98
CA TYR A 393 21.08 -22.21 5.63
C TYR A 393 22.16 -21.68 4.67
N TRP A 394 22.77 -20.52 4.97
CA TRP A 394 23.86 -19.96 4.17
C TRP A 394 25.25 -20.05 4.81
N ASP A 395 25.34 -20.34 6.11
CA ASP A 395 26.63 -20.53 6.79
C ASP A 395 27.30 -21.89 6.48
N ILE A 396 26.55 -22.86 5.96
CA ILE A 396 27.02 -24.24 5.75
C ILE A 396 28.12 -24.36 4.67
N ILE A 397 28.49 -23.28 3.95
CA ILE A 397 29.53 -23.33 2.90
C ILE A 397 30.98 -23.31 3.45
N CYS A 398 31.22 -23.03 4.74
CA CYS A 398 32.61 -22.95 5.24
C CYS A 398 33.29 -24.28 5.62
N LEU A 399 32.61 -25.44 5.60
CA LEU A 399 33.20 -26.72 6.04
C LEU A 399 33.61 -27.71 4.94
N GLN A 400 33.36 -27.43 3.66
CA GLN A 400 33.76 -28.35 2.57
C GLN A 400 35.13 -28.05 1.93
N ASN A 401 35.83 -26.98 2.30
CA ASN A 401 37.15 -26.63 1.73
C ASN A 401 38.35 -26.83 2.68
N ILE A 402 38.20 -27.62 3.76
CA ILE A 402 39.33 -27.94 4.69
C ILE A 402 39.89 -29.36 4.48
N PHE A 403 39.33 -30.15 3.56
CA PHE A 403 39.93 -31.42 3.16
C PHE A 403 40.05 -31.51 1.63
N MET A 404 41.03 -30.82 1.08
CA MET A 404 41.66 -31.22 -0.20
C MET A 404 43.14 -30.89 -0.19
#